data_AF-A0A4Q7XXZ9-F1
#
_entry.id   AF-A0A4Q7XXZ9-F1
#
_cell.length_a   1.000
_cell.length_b   1.000
_cell.length_c   1.000
_cell.angle_alpha   90.00
_cell.angle_beta   90.00
_cell.angle_gamma   90.00
#
_symmetry.space_group_name_H-M   'P 1'
#
loop_
_entity.id
_entity.type
_entity.pdbx_description
1 polymer ?
#
loop_
_entity_poly.entity_id
_entity_poly.type
_entity_poly.pdbx_seq_one_letter_code
_entity_poly.pdbx_strand_id
1 'polypeptide(L)'
;MAWADHESAAQDAFTAAFPALNTSDPRCQCFGPTLRWDVDGEGTGKVCLDGHGRATMAFENVPKAAIGKAMTETWGADWFDEGPGGLAAAEPGRYHYEDEQTYAEYEFDVKADGTVDLDIAYVKVDDIVAMLDALERALAELRCAA
;
A
#
# COMPACT_ATOMS: atom_id res chain seq x y z
N MET A 1 -16.39 -0.92 -22.47
CA MET A 1 -16.90 0.32 -21.86
C MET A 1 -16.94 0.14 -20.35
N ALA A 2 -17.79 -0.74 -19.80
CA ALA A 2 -17.89 -0.99 -18.36
C ALA A 2 -16.57 -1.27 -17.60
N TRP A 3 -15.62 -2.01 -18.19
CA TRP A 3 -14.32 -2.27 -17.54
C TRP A 3 -13.46 -1.00 -17.40
N ALA A 4 -13.38 -0.19 -18.46
CA ALA A 4 -12.62 1.06 -18.42
C ALA A 4 -13.22 2.06 -17.43
N ASP A 5 -14.55 2.07 -17.29
CA ASP A 5 -15.24 2.90 -16.30
C ASP A 5 -14.91 2.45 -14.86
N HIS A 6 -14.84 1.13 -14.62
CA HIS A 6 -14.44 0.57 -13.33
C HIS A 6 -12.99 0.88 -12.98
N GLU A 7 -12.09 0.73 -13.94
CA GLU A 7 -10.67 1.02 -13.81
C GLU A 7 -10.42 2.51 -13.52
N SER A 8 -11.13 3.41 -14.22
CA SER A 8 -11.09 4.85 -13.96
C SER A 8 -11.60 5.18 -12.56
N ALA A 9 -12.73 4.60 -12.15
CA ALA A 9 -13.29 4.85 -10.81
C ALA A 9 -12.36 4.38 -9.69
N ALA A 10 -11.66 3.25 -9.87
CA ALA A 10 -10.66 2.78 -8.92
C ALA A 10 -9.47 3.75 -8.82
N GLN A 11 -8.98 4.27 -9.95
CA GLN A 11 -7.89 5.24 -9.95
C GLN A 11 -8.28 6.58 -9.31
N ASP A 12 -9.50 7.05 -9.56
CA ASP A 12 -10.04 8.24 -8.91
C ASP A 12 -10.11 8.02 -7.39
N ALA A 13 -10.52 6.84 -6.93
CA ALA A 13 -10.55 6.51 -5.50
C ALA A 13 -9.15 6.44 -4.88
N PHE A 14 -8.18 5.81 -5.57
CA PHE A 14 -6.80 5.74 -5.09
C PHE A 14 -6.16 7.13 -4.98
N THR A 15 -6.34 7.98 -6.00
CA THR A 15 -5.78 9.34 -5.99
C THR A 15 -6.50 10.27 -5.02
N ALA A 16 -7.79 10.05 -4.76
CA ALA A 16 -8.51 10.77 -3.70
C ALA A 16 -7.99 10.39 -2.29
N ALA A 17 -7.68 9.12 -2.06
CA ALA A 17 -7.13 8.63 -0.80
C ALA A 17 -5.65 8.99 -0.60
N PHE A 18 -4.86 8.98 -1.68
CA PHE A 18 -3.43 9.28 -1.66
C PHE A 18 -3.07 10.26 -2.79
N PRO A 19 -3.20 11.58 -2.55
CA PRO A 19 -3.07 12.60 -3.60
C PRO A 19 -1.70 12.68 -4.27
N ALA A 20 -0.65 12.10 -3.67
CA ALA A 20 0.68 12.03 -4.26
C ALA A 20 0.82 10.94 -5.34
N LEU A 21 -0.21 10.11 -5.56
CA LEU A 21 -0.27 9.18 -6.69
C LEU A 21 -0.51 9.92 -8.01
N ASN A 22 0.36 9.68 -8.98
CA ASN A 22 0.29 10.30 -10.31
C ASN A 22 -0.15 9.29 -11.40
N THR A 23 -1.20 9.65 -12.13
CA THR A 23 -1.77 8.93 -13.29
C THR A 23 -0.93 9.07 -14.57
N SER A 24 0.06 9.96 -14.61
CA SER A 24 0.72 10.40 -15.84
C SER A 24 1.95 9.60 -16.26
N ASP A 25 2.37 8.55 -15.54
CA ASP A 25 3.52 7.72 -15.96
C ASP A 25 3.04 6.50 -16.79
N PRO A 26 3.30 6.47 -18.12
CA PRO A 26 2.82 5.41 -19.01
C PRO A 26 3.61 4.09 -18.91
N ARG A 27 4.57 3.96 -17.98
CA ARG A 27 5.46 2.79 -17.91
C ARG A 27 4.97 1.73 -16.93
N CYS A 28 3.98 0.95 -17.37
CA CYS A 28 3.76 -0.42 -16.90
C CYS A 28 2.86 -1.17 -17.90
N GLN A 29 3.38 -2.16 -18.63
CA GLN A 29 2.64 -2.85 -19.71
C GLN A 29 2.03 -4.20 -19.30
N CYS A 30 2.05 -4.54 -18.01
CA CYS A 30 1.60 -5.87 -17.55
C CYS A 30 0.22 -5.84 -16.84
N PHE A 31 -0.18 -4.71 -16.24
CA PHE A 31 -1.37 -4.61 -15.39
C PHE A 31 -2.01 -3.21 -15.46
N GLY A 32 -2.89 -2.98 -16.44
CA GLY A 32 -3.66 -1.73 -16.57
C GLY A 32 -2.83 -0.44 -16.49
N PRO A 33 -3.47 0.72 -16.29
CA PRO A 33 -2.79 1.96 -15.95
C PRO A 33 -2.34 1.89 -14.49
N THR A 34 -1.09 2.25 -14.25
CA THR A 34 -0.42 2.16 -12.95
C THR A 34 -0.19 3.56 -12.43
N LEU A 35 -0.67 3.84 -11.21
CA LEU A 35 -0.37 5.06 -10.49
C LEU A 35 0.99 4.96 -9.84
N ARG A 36 1.77 6.04 -9.86
CA ARG A 36 3.11 6.09 -9.26
C ARG A 36 3.18 7.11 -8.15
N TRP A 37 3.94 6.78 -7.12
CA TRP A 37 4.28 7.69 -6.04
C TRP A 37 5.81 7.79 -5.95
N ASP A 38 6.34 8.99 -5.77
CA ASP A 38 7.76 9.25 -5.58
C ASP A 38 7.91 10.57 -4.81
N VAL A 39 8.18 10.47 -3.50
CA VAL A 39 8.38 11.63 -2.62
C VAL A 39 9.63 11.38 -1.77
N ASP A 40 10.63 12.25 -1.95
CA ASP A 40 11.89 12.20 -1.23
C ASP A 40 11.67 12.14 0.29
N GLY A 41 12.22 11.11 0.93
CA GLY A 41 12.15 10.91 2.37
C GLY A 41 10.87 10.24 2.88
N GLU A 42 9.89 9.95 2.02
CA GLU A 42 8.64 9.29 2.41
C GLU A 42 8.46 7.92 1.77
N GLY A 43 8.97 7.75 0.55
CA GLY A 43 8.93 6.48 -0.16
C GLY A 43 8.63 6.65 -1.65
N THR A 44 8.62 5.51 -2.33
CA THR A 44 8.29 5.42 -3.75
C THR A 44 7.46 4.17 -4.01
N GLY A 45 6.73 4.13 -5.12
CA GLY A 45 6.22 2.88 -5.65
C GLY A 45 4.99 3.06 -6.52
N LYS A 46 4.06 2.10 -6.44
CA LYS A 46 2.95 2.00 -7.39
C LYS A 46 1.67 1.41 -6.80
N VAL A 47 0.56 1.76 -7.43
CA VAL A 47 -0.75 1.12 -7.25
C VAL A 47 -1.32 0.80 -8.63
N CYS A 48 -1.82 -0.41 -8.82
CA CYS A 48 -2.46 -0.82 -10.07
C CYS A 48 -3.65 -1.75 -9.84
N LEU A 49 -4.47 -1.91 -10.88
CA LEU A 49 -5.61 -2.82 -10.92
C LEU A 49 -5.33 -3.92 -11.95
N ASP A 50 -5.58 -5.18 -11.57
CA ASP A 50 -5.51 -6.30 -12.51
C ASP A 50 -6.80 -6.44 -13.34
N GLY A 51 -6.80 -7.31 -14.35
CA GLY A 51 -7.95 -7.56 -15.22
C GLY A 51 -9.15 -8.25 -14.54
N HIS A 52 -9.06 -8.55 -13.24
CA HIS A 52 -10.13 -9.14 -12.43
C HIS A 52 -10.71 -8.15 -11.41
N GLY A 53 -10.24 -6.91 -11.37
CA GLY A 53 -10.73 -5.87 -10.46
C GLY A 53 -10.09 -5.92 -9.09
N ARG A 54 -8.91 -6.54 -8.98
CA ARG A 54 -8.13 -6.61 -7.74
C ARG A 54 -6.98 -5.63 -7.79
N ALA A 55 -6.72 -5.00 -6.66
CA ALA A 55 -5.70 -3.99 -6.52
C ALA A 55 -4.38 -4.61 -6.05
N THR A 56 -3.29 -4.00 -6.49
CA THR A 56 -1.94 -4.26 -6.00
C THR A 56 -1.28 -2.94 -5.65
N MET A 57 -0.68 -2.87 -4.46
CA MET A 57 0.13 -1.76 -3.98
C MET A 57 1.52 -2.29 -3.65
N ALA A 58 2.56 -1.70 -4.27
CA ALA A 58 3.94 -2.05 -4.00
C ALA A 58 4.76 -0.80 -3.77
N PHE A 59 5.23 -0.59 -2.54
CA PHE A 59 5.98 0.60 -2.12
C PHE A 59 7.33 0.22 -1.50
N GLU A 60 8.28 1.13 -1.61
CA GLU A 60 9.66 0.95 -1.18
C GLU A 60 10.11 2.12 -0.29
N ASN A 61 10.93 1.79 0.70
CA ASN A 61 11.56 2.72 1.64
C ASN A 61 10.56 3.60 2.42
N VAL A 62 9.40 3.05 2.79
CA VAL A 62 8.38 3.79 3.53
C VAL A 62 8.66 3.71 5.03
N PRO A 63 8.49 4.79 5.83
CA PRO A 63 8.65 4.73 7.28
C PRO A 63 7.80 3.63 7.93
N LYS A 64 8.45 2.70 8.65
CA LYS A 64 7.79 1.55 9.31
C LYS A 64 6.66 1.96 10.23
N ALA A 65 6.84 3.06 10.96
CA ALA A 65 5.83 3.60 11.86
C ALA A 65 4.55 4.00 11.11
N ALA A 66 4.66 4.57 9.91
CA ALA A 66 3.52 4.96 9.10
C ALA A 66 2.78 3.75 8.54
N ILE A 67 3.50 2.77 7.98
CA ILE A 67 2.91 1.52 7.50
C ILE A 67 2.20 0.77 8.63
N GLY A 68 2.87 0.58 9.78
CA GLY A 68 2.28 -0.16 10.90
C GLY A 68 1.01 0.50 11.45
N LYS A 69 0.98 1.84 11.50
CA LYS A 69 -0.24 2.59 11.86
C LYS A 69 -1.35 2.36 10.83
N ALA A 70 -1.05 2.53 9.54
CA ALA A 70 -2.02 2.36 8.47
C ALA A 70 -2.61 0.94 8.43
N MET A 71 -1.77 -0.09 8.59
CA MET A 71 -2.23 -1.48 8.67
C MET A 71 -3.16 -1.72 9.86
N THR A 72 -2.81 -1.17 11.03
CA THR A 72 -3.62 -1.30 12.25
C THR A 72 -4.99 -0.65 12.07
N GLU A 73 -5.07 0.51 11.42
CA GLU A 73 -6.34 1.18 11.12
C GLU A 73 -7.17 0.41 10.08
N THR A 74 -6.53 -0.22 9.10
CA THR A 74 -7.20 -0.88 7.98
C THR A 74 -7.71 -2.28 8.34
N TRP A 75 -6.86 -3.10 8.96
CA TRP A 75 -7.14 -4.52 9.21
C TRP A 75 -7.17 -4.90 10.69
N GLY A 76 -6.76 -4.01 11.58
CA GLY A 76 -6.71 -4.23 13.02
C GLY A 76 -5.32 -4.62 13.51
N ALA A 77 -5.10 -4.45 14.83
CA ALA A 77 -3.79 -4.70 15.46
C ALA A 77 -3.39 -6.19 15.45
N ASP A 78 -4.38 -7.09 15.46
CA ASP A 78 -4.17 -8.55 15.49
C ASP A 78 -4.01 -9.16 14.09
N TRP A 79 -3.96 -8.34 13.04
CA TRP A 79 -3.78 -8.85 11.67
C TRP A 79 -2.33 -9.28 11.41
N PHE A 80 -1.37 -8.69 12.11
CA PHE A 80 0.06 -8.99 11.97
C PHE A 80 0.62 -9.49 13.31
N ASP A 81 0.89 -10.80 13.39
CA ASP A 81 1.20 -11.47 14.67
C ASP A 81 2.68 -11.37 15.11
N GLU A 82 3.59 -10.87 14.26
CA GLU A 82 5.04 -10.92 14.50
C GLU A 82 5.55 -9.81 15.46
N GLY A 83 4.73 -9.41 16.44
CA GLY A 83 5.10 -8.51 17.52
C GLY A 83 3.89 -8.00 18.33
N PRO A 84 4.07 -7.57 19.60
CA PRO A 84 2.98 -7.11 20.48
C PRO A 84 2.31 -5.79 20.05
N GLY A 85 2.72 -5.20 18.92
CA GLY A 85 2.19 -3.95 18.36
C GLY A 85 2.09 -3.98 16.84
N GLY A 86 1.93 -5.17 16.24
CA GLY A 86 1.87 -5.34 14.79
C GLY A 86 3.16 -4.97 14.08
N LEU A 87 3.06 -4.62 12.78
CA LEU A 87 4.24 -4.31 11.94
C LEU A 87 5.11 -3.18 12.49
N ALA A 88 4.51 -2.20 13.19
CA ALA A 88 5.26 -1.10 13.80
C ALA A 88 6.30 -1.58 14.83
N ALA A 89 6.03 -2.70 15.50
CA ALA A 89 6.90 -3.32 16.50
C ALA A 89 7.71 -4.50 15.95
N ALA A 90 7.54 -4.87 14.68
CA ALA A 90 8.25 -5.98 14.06
C ALA A 90 9.77 -5.73 14.03
N GLU A 91 10.55 -6.78 14.26
CA GLU A 91 11.99 -6.75 14.08
C GLU A 91 12.37 -6.70 12.58
N PRO A 92 13.60 -6.30 12.22
CA PRO A 92 14.04 -6.37 10.84
C PRO A 92 14.00 -7.80 10.28
N GLY A 93 13.47 -7.96 9.07
CA GLY A 93 13.27 -9.26 8.46
C GLY A 93 12.22 -9.23 7.34
N ARG A 94 12.11 -10.36 6.63
CA ARG A 94 11.11 -10.54 5.58
C ARG A 94 9.95 -11.38 6.10
N TYR A 95 8.75 -10.86 5.90
CA TYR A 95 7.48 -11.45 6.29
C TYR A 95 6.63 -11.69 5.05
N HIS A 96 5.96 -12.82 4.99
CA HIS A 96 5.09 -13.18 3.88
C HIS A 96 3.85 -13.89 4.41
N TYR A 97 2.69 -13.49 3.89
CA TYR A 97 1.40 -14.11 4.17
C TYR A 97 0.59 -14.19 2.88
N GLU A 98 -0.04 -15.34 2.65
CA GLU A 98 -1.00 -15.57 1.58
C GLU A 98 -2.33 -15.98 2.21
N ASP A 99 -3.40 -15.26 1.88
CA ASP A 99 -4.76 -15.62 2.29
C ASP A 99 -5.31 -16.69 1.35
N GLU A 100 -5.37 -17.94 1.83
CA GLU A 100 -5.85 -19.09 1.05
C GLU A 100 -7.29 -18.95 0.52
N GLN A 101 -8.12 -18.08 1.10
CA GLN A 101 -9.50 -17.86 0.66
C GLN A 101 -9.60 -16.86 -0.48
N THR A 102 -8.78 -15.81 -0.45
CA THR A 102 -8.86 -14.70 -1.40
C THR A 102 -7.72 -14.69 -2.42
N TYR A 103 -6.67 -15.49 -2.19
CA TYR A 103 -5.37 -15.46 -2.88
C TYR A 103 -4.70 -14.08 -2.81
N ALA A 104 -5.02 -13.28 -1.78
CA ALA A 104 -4.31 -12.05 -1.51
C ALA A 104 -2.92 -12.37 -0.94
N GLU A 105 -1.91 -11.70 -1.46
CA GLU A 105 -0.52 -11.88 -1.07
C GLU A 105 -0.02 -10.62 -0.38
N TYR A 106 0.73 -10.79 0.71
CA TYR A 106 1.27 -9.71 1.52
C TYR A 106 2.73 -10.02 1.83
N GLU A 107 3.62 -9.20 1.30
CA GLU A 107 5.05 -9.26 1.57
C GLU A 107 5.52 -7.96 2.23
N PHE A 108 6.34 -8.10 3.27
CA PHE A 108 6.97 -6.98 3.96
C PHE A 108 8.46 -7.28 4.17
N ASP A 109 9.34 -6.39 3.73
CA ASP A 109 10.76 -6.40 4.08
C ASP A 109 11.03 -5.24 5.03
N VAL A 110 11.13 -5.56 6.32
CA VAL A 110 11.38 -4.60 7.39
C VAL A 110 12.89 -4.37 7.49
N LYS A 111 13.33 -3.15 7.19
CA LYS A 111 14.75 -2.78 7.18
C LYS A 111 15.21 -2.29 8.54
N ALA A 112 16.50 -2.48 8.81
CA ALA A 112 17.13 -2.06 10.06
C ALA A 112 17.18 -0.53 10.25
N ASP A 113 17.02 0.25 9.18
CA ASP A 113 16.97 1.72 9.22
C ASP A 113 15.59 2.28 9.59
N GLY A 114 14.60 1.41 9.86
CA GLY A 114 13.25 1.81 10.23
C GLY A 114 12.32 2.06 9.05
N THR A 115 12.70 1.64 7.83
CA THR A 115 11.83 1.63 6.65
C THR A 115 11.31 0.24 6.32
N VAL A 116 10.31 0.17 5.44
CA VAL A 116 9.69 -1.07 4.96
C VAL A 116 9.52 -0.99 3.45
N ASP A 117 9.84 -2.08 2.77
CA ASP A 117 9.32 -2.36 1.42
C ASP A 117 8.13 -3.30 1.57
N LEU A 118 7.05 -3.01 0.85
CA LEU A 118 5.83 -3.82 0.88
C LEU A 118 5.32 -4.13 -0.52
N ASP A 119 4.77 -5.33 -0.67
CA ASP A 119 3.96 -5.73 -1.82
C ASP A 119 2.66 -6.37 -1.31
N ILE A 120 1.54 -5.71 -1.56
CA ILE A 120 0.20 -6.17 -1.19
C ILE A 120 -0.56 -6.36 -2.49
N ALA A 121 -0.81 -7.61 -2.87
CA ALA A 121 -1.33 -7.97 -4.18
C ALA A 121 -2.66 -8.72 -4.12
N TYR A 122 -3.43 -8.56 -5.19
CA TYR A 122 -4.70 -9.28 -5.42
C TYR A 122 -5.79 -9.03 -4.37
N VAL A 123 -5.75 -7.88 -3.70
CA VAL A 123 -6.71 -7.46 -2.67
C VAL A 123 -7.88 -6.68 -3.26
N LYS A 124 -8.93 -6.44 -2.47
CA LYS A 124 -10.06 -5.62 -2.90
C LYS A 124 -9.65 -4.15 -3.03
N VAL A 125 -10.27 -3.45 -3.98
CA VAL A 125 -10.06 -2.00 -4.18
C VAL A 125 -10.32 -1.22 -2.88
N ASP A 126 -11.42 -1.54 -2.18
CA ASP A 126 -11.81 -0.84 -0.95
C ASP A 126 -10.74 -0.96 0.15
N ASP A 127 -10.08 -2.12 0.26
CA ASP A 127 -9.03 -2.35 1.27
C ASP A 127 -7.77 -1.53 0.93
N ILE A 128 -7.40 -1.44 -0.35
CA ILE A 128 -6.28 -0.57 -0.77
C ILE A 128 -6.61 0.91 -0.60
N VAL A 129 -7.85 1.33 -0.91
CA VAL A 129 -8.28 2.73 -0.68
C VAL A 129 -8.19 3.08 0.81
N ALA A 130 -8.64 2.20 1.69
CA ALA A 130 -8.55 2.40 3.14
C ALA A 130 -7.09 2.45 3.63
N MET A 131 -6.25 1.53 3.16
CA MET A 131 -4.82 1.51 3.48
C MET A 131 -4.10 2.78 3.00
N LEU A 132 -4.41 3.25 1.79
CA LEU A 132 -3.86 4.47 1.21
C LEU A 132 -4.26 5.72 2.02
N ASP A 133 -5.54 5.87 2.36
CA ASP A 133 -6.03 6.99 3.17
C ASP A 133 -5.37 7.00 4.55
N ALA A 134 -5.29 5.85 5.22
CA ALA A 134 -4.64 5.74 6.52
C ALA A 134 -3.13 6.03 6.44
N LEU A 135 -2.45 5.58 5.37
CA LEU A 135 -1.04 5.85 5.14
C LEU A 135 -0.76 7.34 4.89
N GLU A 136 -1.55 8.01 4.07
CA GLU A 136 -1.39 9.46 3.82
C GLU A 136 -1.55 10.26 5.11
N ARG A 137 -2.53 9.93 5.95
CA ARG A 137 -2.67 10.56 7.28
C ARG A 137 -1.46 10.31 8.16
N ALA A 138 -0.97 9.07 8.21
CA ALA A 138 0.20 8.71 9.01
C ALA A 138 1.47 9.43 8.55
N LEU A 139 1.69 9.54 7.24
CA LEU A 139 2.80 10.31 6.66
C LEU A 139 2.65 11.81 6.96
N ALA A 140 1.45 12.37 6.82
CA ALA A 140 1.18 13.77 7.13
C ALA A 140 1.52 14.14 8.59
N GLU A 141 1.25 13.24 9.54
CA GLU A 141 1.66 13.42 10.94
C GLU A 141 3.18 13.46 11.10
N LEU A 142 3.92 12.58 10.42
CA LEU A 142 5.38 12.59 10.43
C LEU A 142 5.94 13.88 9.81
N ARG A 143 5.36 14.35 8.71
CA ARG A 143 5.73 15.64 8.08
C ARG A 143 5.58 16.82 9.04
N CYS A 144 4.58 16.79 9.92
CA CYS A 144 4.34 17.85 10.91
C CYS A 144 5.25 17.75 12.15
N ALA A 145 5.83 16.58 12.40
CA ALA A 145 6.68 16.31 13.56
C ALA A 145 8.19 16.52 13.29
N ALA A 146 8.60 16.63 12.02
CA ALA A 146 9.96 16.91 11.58
C ALA A 146 10.27 18.42 11.51
#